data_AF-A0A7Y2MW01-F1
#
_entry.id   AF-A0A7Y2MW01-F1
#
_cell.length_a   1.000
_cell.length_b   1.000
_cell.length_c   1.000
_cell.angle_alpha   90.00
_cell.angle_beta   90.00
_cell.angle_gamma   90.00
#
_symmetry.space_group_name_H-M   'P 1'
#
loop_
_entity.id
_entity.type
_entity.pdbx_description
1 polymer ?
#
loop_
_entity_poly.entity_id
_entity_poly.type
_entity_poly.pdbx_seq_one_letter_code
_entity_poly.pdbx_strand_id
1 'polypeptide(L)'
;VGGIPCGEPHDNEVYALFDLVDDAWPGDEAVNETAGAGCRERFAAAIGADYEDSILMFYPMTPTQGSWDELDDREVVCVAYHMEQEKLTGSVLGSGM
;
A
#
# COMPACT_ATOMS: atom_id res chain seq x y z
N VAL A 1 11.19 -5.20 9.27
CA VAL A 1 10.49 -6.41 8.76
C VAL A 1 11.39 -7.12 7.76
N GLY A 2 11.50 -8.45 7.83
CA GLY A 2 12.18 -9.23 6.79
C GLY A 2 11.19 -9.60 5.70
N GLY A 3 11.45 -9.21 4.46
CA GLY A 3 10.71 -9.69 3.28
C GLY A 3 11.36 -10.93 2.68
N ILE A 4 10.73 -11.47 1.64
CA ILE A 4 11.36 -12.43 0.72
C ILE A 4 11.62 -11.75 -0.63
N PRO A 5 12.55 -12.25 -1.46
CA PRO A 5 12.76 -11.70 -2.80
C PRO A 5 11.47 -11.71 -3.62
N CYS A 6 11.19 -10.64 -4.36
CA CYS A 6 9.95 -10.52 -5.15
C CYS A 6 9.78 -11.61 -6.22
N GLY A 7 10.89 -12.23 -6.67
CA GLY A 7 10.86 -13.37 -7.59
C GLY A 7 10.53 -14.71 -6.91
N GLU A 8 10.36 -14.73 -5.60
CA GLU A 8 9.93 -15.91 -4.84
C GLU A 8 8.43 -15.79 -4.48
N PRO A 9 7.70 -16.91 -4.33
CA PRO A 9 6.28 -16.90 -3.99
C PRO A 9 5.95 -16.13 -2.71
N HIS A 10 5.21 -15.03 -2.81
CA HIS A 10 4.80 -14.18 -1.69
C HIS A 10 3.32 -13.78 -1.79
N ASP A 11 2.74 -13.33 -0.67
CA ASP A 11 1.32 -12.93 -0.62
C ASP A 11 1.10 -11.48 -1.03
N ASN A 12 2.03 -10.62 -0.65
CA ASN A 12 1.86 -9.17 -0.64
C ASN A 12 3.14 -8.47 -1.08
N GLU A 13 3.03 -7.44 -1.90
CA GLU A 13 4.15 -6.59 -2.30
C GLU A 13 3.83 -5.12 -2.05
N VAL A 14 4.78 -4.39 -1.46
CA VAL A 14 4.67 -2.94 -1.29
C VAL A 14 4.95 -2.28 -2.63
N TYR A 15 4.01 -1.47 -3.14
CA TYR A 15 4.19 -0.77 -4.42
C TYR A 15 4.39 0.73 -4.28
N ALA A 16 4.01 1.33 -3.14
CA ALA A 16 4.19 2.75 -2.88
C ALA A 16 4.27 3.05 -1.37
N LEU A 17 4.94 4.16 -1.05
CA LEU A 17 5.04 4.76 0.27
C LEU A 17 4.75 6.25 0.15
N PHE A 18 4.09 6.84 1.14
CA PHE A 18 3.94 8.30 1.26
C PHE A 18 3.57 8.70 2.69
N ASP A 19 3.82 9.96 3.04
CA ASP A 19 3.46 10.48 4.36
C ASP A 19 2.13 11.25 4.33
N LEU A 20 1.36 11.12 5.41
CA LEU A 20 0.26 12.03 5.72
C LEU A 20 0.82 13.38 6.18
N VAL A 21 0.12 14.46 5.85
CA VAL A 21 0.63 15.84 6.01
C VAL A 21 0.09 16.55 7.25
N ASP A 22 -0.85 15.95 7.97
CA ASP A 22 -1.42 16.54 9.17
C ASP A 22 -0.40 16.57 10.32
N ASP A 23 -0.39 17.68 11.06
CA ASP A 23 0.47 17.82 12.24
C ASP A 23 -0.10 17.03 13.43
N ALA A 24 -1.41 17.13 13.65
CA ALA A 24 -2.13 16.46 14.74
C ALA A 24 -2.96 15.28 14.22
N TRP A 25 -3.20 14.27 15.07
CA TRP A 25 -3.98 13.10 14.71
C TRP A 25 -5.37 13.48 14.18
N PRO A 26 -5.69 13.21 12.90
CA PRO A 26 -6.95 13.64 12.30
C PRO A 26 -8.12 12.69 12.61
N GLY A 27 -7.84 11.56 13.27
CA GLY A 27 -8.81 10.50 13.56
C GLY A 27 -8.66 9.32 12.59
N ASP A 28 -9.00 8.11 13.07
CA ASP A 28 -8.82 6.87 12.31
C ASP A 28 -9.54 6.89 10.95
N GLU A 29 -10.76 7.44 10.90
CA GLU A 29 -11.56 7.51 9.66
C GLU A 29 -10.86 8.35 8.59
N ALA A 30 -10.39 9.55 8.95
CA ALA A 30 -9.69 10.46 8.04
C ALA A 30 -8.35 9.88 7.57
N VAL A 31 -7.62 9.20 8.47
CA VAL A 31 -6.39 8.49 8.13
C VAL A 31 -6.66 7.39 7.09
N ASN A 32 -7.66 6.55 7.32
CA ASN A 32 -7.99 5.45 6.42
C ASN A 32 -8.47 5.95 5.04
N GLU A 33 -9.31 6.98 5.00
CA GLU A 33 -9.80 7.57 3.76
C GLU A 33 -8.64 8.17 2.93
N THR A 34 -7.79 8.98 3.57
CA THR A 34 -6.65 9.63 2.91
C THR A 34 -5.63 8.60 2.43
N ALA A 35 -5.33 7.59 3.26
CA ALA A 35 -4.43 6.51 2.92
C ALA A 35 -4.94 5.70 1.70
N GLY A 36 -6.22 5.33 1.72
CA GLY A 36 -6.86 4.60 0.63
C GLY A 36 -6.85 5.39 -0.68
N ALA A 37 -7.20 6.67 -0.64
CA ALA A 37 -7.16 7.56 -1.81
C ALA A 37 -5.73 7.72 -2.35
N GLY A 38 -4.75 7.94 -1.47
CA GLY A 38 -3.35 8.11 -1.87
C GLY A 38 -2.75 6.85 -2.48
N CYS A 39 -3.06 5.66 -1.94
CA CYS A 39 -2.66 4.39 -2.54
C CYS A 39 -3.31 4.20 -3.91
N ARG A 40 -4.62 4.46 -4.03
CA ARG A 40 -5.35 4.39 -5.31
C ARG A 40 -4.74 5.28 -6.38
N GLU A 41 -4.42 6.53 -6.04
CA GLU A 41 -3.81 7.50 -6.96
C GLU A 41 -2.47 7.00 -7.52
N ARG A 42 -1.68 6.31 -6.71
CA ARG A 42 -0.33 5.83 -7.07
C ARG A 42 -0.34 4.50 -7.81
N PHE A 43 -1.46 3.77 -7.77
CA PHE A 43 -1.56 2.40 -8.26
C PHE A 43 -1.17 2.27 -9.74
N ALA A 44 -1.81 3.01 -10.63
CA ALA A 44 -1.61 2.85 -12.08
C ALA A 44 -0.17 3.14 -12.51
N ALA A 45 0.46 4.14 -11.92
CA ALA A 45 1.86 4.48 -12.19
C ALA A 45 2.84 3.40 -11.69
N ALA A 46 2.53 2.75 -10.57
CA ALA A 46 3.38 1.72 -9.99
C ALA A 46 3.20 0.36 -10.68
N ILE A 47 1.96 -0.06 -10.94
CA ILE A 47 1.63 -1.39 -11.48
C ILE A 47 1.76 -1.41 -13.01
N GLY A 48 1.42 -0.30 -13.69
CA GLY A 48 1.35 -0.25 -15.15
C GLY A 48 -0.01 -0.66 -15.73
N ALA A 49 -1.03 -0.80 -14.89
CA ALA A 49 -2.42 -1.04 -15.26
C ALA A 49 -3.37 -0.22 -14.36
N ASP A 50 -4.53 0.17 -14.89
CA ASP A 50 -5.57 0.80 -14.07
C ASP A 50 -6.12 -0.20 -13.05
N TYR A 51 -6.44 0.26 -11.84
CA TYR A 51 -6.91 -0.61 -10.75
C TYR A 51 -8.14 -1.44 -11.14
N GLU A 52 -9.08 -0.85 -11.87
CA GLU A 52 -10.32 -1.49 -12.32
C GLU A 52 -10.09 -2.64 -13.29
N ASP A 53 -8.97 -2.63 -14.02
CA ASP A 53 -8.62 -3.64 -15.03
C ASP A 53 -7.59 -4.65 -14.52
N SER A 54 -7.09 -4.46 -13.30
CA SER A 54 -6.01 -5.25 -12.70
C SER A 54 -6.52 -6.46 -11.92
N ILE A 55 -5.75 -7.55 -11.90
CA ILE A 55 -5.99 -8.72 -11.03
C ILE A 55 -5.46 -8.50 -9.61
N LEU A 56 -4.74 -7.40 -9.39
CA LEU A 56 -4.25 -6.99 -8.09
C LEU A 56 -5.26 -6.09 -7.38
N MET A 57 -5.45 -6.35 -6.09
CA MET A 57 -6.13 -5.49 -5.15
C MET A 57 -5.09 -4.81 -4.26
N PHE A 58 -5.47 -3.78 -3.51
CA PHE A 58 -4.57 -3.18 -2.53
C PHE A 58 -5.27 -2.91 -1.19
N TYR A 59 -4.45 -2.79 -0.15
CA TYR A 59 -4.84 -2.19 1.12
C TYR A 59 -3.75 -1.22 1.61
N PRO A 60 -4.13 -0.10 2.24
CA PRO A 60 -3.18 0.74 2.95
C PRO A 60 -2.87 0.13 4.33
N MET A 61 -1.59 0.07 4.71
CA MET A 61 -1.21 0.06 6.11
C MET A 61 -1.02 1.52 6.54
N THR A 62 -1.65 1.88 7.64
CA THR A 62 -1.70 3.25 8.13
C THR A 62 -0.92 3.39 9.43
N PRO A 63 -0.46 4.61 9.78
CA PRO A 63 0.01 4.88 11.12
C PRO A 63 -1.14 4.67 12.12
N THR A 64 -0.78 4.55 13.39
CA THR A 64 -1.72 4.53 14.52
C THR A 64 -1.57 5.83 15.30
N GLN A 65 -2.57 6.21 16.10
CA GLN A 65 -2.41 7.38 16.97
C GLN A 65 -1.18 7.27 17.88
N GLY A 66 -0.91 6.07 18.41
CA GLY A 66 0.27 5.84 19.25
C GLY A 66 1.59 6.09 18.52
N SER A 67 1.76 5.55 17.29
CA SER A 67 2.97 5.79 16.52
C SER A 67 3.06 7.23 16.03
N TRP A 68 1.94 7.87 15.74
CA TRP A 68 1.87 9.28 15.37
C TRP A 68 2.41 10.19 16.47
N ASP A 69 1.93 9.99 17.70
CA ASP A 69 2.26 10.84 18.85
C ASP A 69 3.65 10.54 19.44
N GLU A 70 4.05 9.25 19.46
CA GLU A 70 5.29 8.82 20.13
C GLU A 70 6.49 8.76 19.19
N LEU A 71 6.28 8.50 17.90
CA LEU A 71 7.34 8.21 16.93
C LEU A 71 7.36 9.16 15.73
N ASP A 72 6.45 10.14 15.68
CA ASP A 72 6.23 11.02 14.54
C ASP A 72 5.94 10.24 13.23
N ASP A 73 5.31 9.07 13.37
CA ASP A 73 4.98 8.20 12.25
C ASP A 73 3.80 8.78 11.46
N ARG A 74 4.05 9.04 10.17
CA ARG A 74 3.08 9.52 9.19
C ARG A 74 2.97 8.59 7.98
N GLU A 75 3.73 7.50 7.97
CA GLU A 75 3.98 6.71 6.76
C GLU A 75 2.77 5.81 6.44
N VAL A 76 2.25 5.94 5.23
CA VAL A 76 1.31 5.00 4.62
C VAL A 76 2.07 4.04 3.72
N VAL A 77 1.83 2.75 3.92
CA VAL A 77 2.40 1.68 3.09
C VAL A 77 1.30 1.09 2.21
N CYS A 78 1.42 1.24 0.90
CA CYS A 78 0.47 0.70 -0.05
C CYS A 78 0.88 -0.72 -0.46
N VAL A 79 0.04 -1.69 -0.11
CA VAL A 79 0.34 -3.11 -0.29
C VAL A 79 -0.60 -3.71 -1.32
N ALA A 80 -0.03 -4.31 -2.36
CA ALA A 80 -0.76 -5.04 -3.40
C ALA A 80 -0.79 -6.54 -3.11
N TYR A 81 -1.88 -7.20 -3.49
CA TYR A 81 -2.07 -8.65 -3.39
C TYR A 81 -2.95 -9.15 -4.53
N HIS A 82 -2.85 -10.44 -4.87
CA HIS A 82 -3.68 -11.05 -5.92
C HIS A 82 -5.15 -11.14 -5.45
N MET A 83 -6.12 -10.75 -6.30
CA MET A 83 -7.54 -10.70 -5.92
C MET A 83 -8.11 -12.05 -5.47
N GLU A 84 -7.64 -13.15 -6.08
CA GLU A 84 -8.00 -14.53 -5.72
C GLU A 84 -7.13 -15.12 -4.59
N GLN A 85 -6.29 -14.30 -3.95
CA GLN A 85 -5.34 -14.72 -2.88
C GLN A 85 -4.31 -15.77 -3.32
N GLU A 86 -3.98 -15.79 -4.61
CA GLU A 86 -2.87 -16.57 -5.14
C GLU A 86 -1.51 -15.95 -4.78
N LYS A 87 -0.45 -16.75 -4.81
CA LYS A 87 0.91 -16.25 -4.61
C LYS A 87 1.36 -15.43 -5.80
N LEU A 88 1.86 -14.22 -5.52
CA LEU A 88 2.68 -13.47 -6.45
C LEU A 88 4.02 -14.20 -6.62
N THR A 89 4.51 -14.33 -7.84
CA THR A 89 5.76 -15.05 -8.15
C THR A 89 6.80 -14.17 -8.87
N GLY A 90 6.48 -12.88 -8.98
CA GLY A 90 7.32 -11.83 -9.51
C GLY A 90 6.88 -10.49 -8.92
N SER A 91 7.68 -9.46 -9.17
CA SER A 91 7.34 -8.12 -8.72
C SER A 91 6.07 -7.61 -9.39
N VAL A 92 5.23 -6.91 -8.62
CA VAL A 92 4.02 -6.24 -9.12
C VAL A 92 4.35 -4.94 -9.84
N LEU A 93 5.53 -4.37 -9.58
CA LEU A 93 5.96 -3.09 -10.16
C LEU A 93 6.17 -3.20 -11.67
N GLY A 94 5.43 -2.40 -12.43
CA GLY A 94 5.45 -2.41 -13.90
C GLY A 94 5.01 -3.73 -14.53
N SER A 95 4.34 -4.59 -13.77
CA SER A 95 3.92 -5.92 -14.22
C SER A 95 2.75 -5.86 -15.21
N GLY A 96 1.92 -4.81 -15.14
CA GLY A 96 0.67 -4.69 -15.89
C GLY A 96 -0.36 -5.76 -15.53
N MET A 97 -0.17 -6.45 -14.41
CA MET A 97 -1.14 -7.37 -13.81
C MET A 97 -2.34 -6.59 -13.28
#